data_AF-A0AAJ6NE97-F1
#
_entry.id   AF-A0AAJ6NE97-F1
#
_cell.length_a   1.000
_cell.length_b   1.000
_cell.length_c   1.000
_cell.angle_alpha   90.00
_cell.angle_beta   90.00
_cell.angle_gamma   90.00
#
_symmetry.space_group_name_H-M   'P 1'
#
loop_
_entity.id
_entity.type
_entity.pdbx_description
1 polymer ?
#
loop_
_entity_poly.entity_id
_entity_poly.type
_entity_poly.pdbx_seq_one_letter_code
_entity_poly.pdbx_strand_id
1 'polypeptide(L)'
;MRNDVFGNEDFWVLYLTLENVLYDENGNILKEIEEITYKNILTQLSTDFSVHSDIVHFYFQLNNFELLIESRFGCSNYLYLCYQEEKYLLGWWDLAMWHPYCLKYDELNLLLENIQKYDANWKNSDVPLLLLKDFVGFGSDEQKECKELTTRSKNVLDSLKIKNSKLLSTCFLQDDYSWRTTSVGDEFSADYNCYSLRNVQHQSKESSFPFELWNKLIDSLQ
;
A
#
# COMPACT_ATOMS: atom_id res chain seq x y z
N MET A 1 11.76 10.35 15.76
CA MET A 1 11.61 9.28 16.76
C MET A 1 10.68 8.25 16.13
N ARG A 2 11.01 6.95 16.12
CA ARG A 2 10.17 5.94 15.45
C ARG A 2 8.92 5.73 16.31
N ASN A 3 7.72 5.83 15.74
CA ASN A 3 6.46 5.57 16.46
C ASN A 3 6.43 4.10 16.92
N ASP A 4 6.15 3.87 18.20
CA ASP A 4 6.16 2.55 18.83
C ASP A 4 5.11 1.59 18.26
N VAL A 5 4.02 2.10 17.70
CA VAL A 5 2.98 1.32 17.00
C VAL A 5 3.57 0.54 15.85
N PHE A 6 4.58 1.07 15.14
CA PHE A 6 5.23 0.35 14.05
C PHE A 6 6.09 -0.82 14.54
N GLY A 7 6.39 -0.91 15.84
CA GLY A 7 6.97 -2.10 16.47
C GLY A 7 5.93 -3.14 16.91
N ASN A 8 4.64 -2.83 16.79
CA ASN A 8 3.56 -3.71 17.22
C ASN A 8 3.17 -4.67 16.07
N GLU A 9 3.25 -5.97 16.35
CA GLU A 9 2.82 -7.02 15.42
C GLU A 9 1.33 -6.93 15.08
N ASP A 10 0.48 -6.61 16.06
CA ASP A 10 -0.97 -6.54 15.85
C ASP A 10 -1.33 -5.41 14.87
N PHE A 11 -0.56 -4.32 14.82
CA PHE A 11 -0.74 -3.27 13.82
C PHE A 11 -0.46 -3.79 12.41
N TRP A 12 0.67 -4.47 12.21
CA TRP A 12 1.04 -4.96 10.89
C TRP A 12 0.14 -6.08 10.40
N VAL A 13 -0.37 -6.94 11.29
CA VAL A 13 -1.39 -7.92 10.93
C VAL A 13 -2.64 -7.17 10.46
N LEU A 14 -3.21 -6.29 11.28
CA LEU A 14 -4.43 -5.55 10.92
C LEU A 14 -4.31 -4.72 9.63
N TYR A 15 -3.12 -4.16 9.35
CA TYR A 15 -2.86 -3.36 8.16
C TYR A 15 -2.61 -4.24 6.91
N LEU A 16 -1.77 -5.27 7.01
CA LEU A 16 -1.28 -6.05 5.86
C LEU A 16 -2.09 -7.32 5.56
N THR A 17 -3.02 -7.76 6.41
CA THR A 17 -3.81 -8.97 6.11
C THR A 17 -5.28 -8.69 5.89
N LEU A 18 -5.78 -7.49 6.21
CA LEU A 18 -7.20 -7.12 6.30
C LEU A 18 -8.05 -8.01 7.22
N GLU A 19 -7.54 -9.16 7.61
CA GLU A 19 -8.07 -10.06 8.60
C GLU A 19 -7.51 -9.71 9.97
N ASN A 20 -8.35 -9.81 10.99
CA ASN A 20 -7.95 -9.69 12.38
C ASN A 20 -7.42 -11.01 12.93
N VAL A 21 -6.90 -11.89 12.09
CA VAL A 21 -6.55 -13.26 12.44
C VAL A 21 -5.14 -13.57 11.99
N LEU A 22 -4.37 -14.16 12.90
CA LEU A 22 -3.06 -14.71 12.60
C LEU A 22 -3.18 -16.21 12.38
N TYR A 23 -2.56 -16.72 11.31
CA TYR A 23 -2.53 -18.15 10.99
C TYR A 23 -1.14 -18.75 11.28
N ASP A 24 -1.11 -20.03 11.64
CA ASP A 24 0.12 -20.82 11.69
C ASP A 24 0.55 -21.29 10.30
N GLU A 25 1.69 -21.96 10.23
CA GLU A 25 2.21 -22.55 9.00
C GLU A 25 1.31 -23.63 8.37
N ASN A 26 0.30 -24.12 9.10
CA ASN A 26 -0.66 -25.12 8.66
C ASN A 26 -2.04 -24.50 8.34
N GLY A 27 -2.19 -23.18 8.41
CA GLY A 27 -3.44 -22.47 8.16
C GLY A 27 -4.45 -22.53 9.31
N ASN A 28 -4.03 -22.91 10.52
CA ASN A 28 -4.88 -22.82 11.72
C ASN A 28 -4.80 -21.42 12.33
N ILE A 29 -5.92 -20.96 12.90
CA ILE A 29 -5.96 -19.71 13.65
C ILE A 29 -5.08 -19.81 14.90
N LEU A 30 -4.02 -19.00 14.95
CA LEU A 30 -3.16 -18.81 16.12
C LEU A 30 -3.74 -17.83 17.13
N LYS A 31 -4.28 -16.72 16.61
CA LYS A 31 -4.74 -15.59 17.43
C LYS A 31 -5.75 -14.78 16.65
N GLU A 32 -6.87 -14.45 17.28
CA GLU A 32 -7.76 -13.39 16.84
C GLU A 32 -7.37 -12.09 17.57
N ILE A 33 -7.36 -10.99 16.84
CA ILE A 33 -7.09 -9.66 17.36
C ILE A 33 -8.40 -9.08 17.87
N GLU A 34 -8.45 -8.87 19.19
CA GLU A 34 -9.61 -8.32 19.87
C GLU A 34 -9.85 -6.84 19.50
N GLU A 35 -11.12 -6.42 19.53
CA GLU A 35 -11.53 -5.04 19.26
C GLU A 35 -10.81 -4.01 20.16
N ILE A 36 -10.48 -4.38 21.40
CA ILE A 36 -9.75 -3.53 22.33
C ILE A 36 -8.33 -3.22 21.83
N THR A 37 -7.67 -4.18 21.19
CA THR A 37 -6.32 -4.00 20.62
C THR A 37 -6.37 -2.99 19.48
N TYR A 38 -7.37 -3.09 18.61
CA TYR A 38 -7.61 -2.11 17.56
C TYR A 38 -7.83 -0.70 18.12
N LYS A 39 -8.68 -0.53 19.15
CA LYS A 39 -8.89 0.77 19.80
C LYS A 39 -7.61 1.34 20.44
N ASN A 40 -6.79 0.48 21.03
CA ASN A 40 -5.50 0.87 21.60
C ASN A 40 -4.54 1.36 20.51
N ILE A 41 -4.46 0.66 19.38
CA ILE A 41 -3.66 1.06 18.21
C ILE A 41 -4.12 2.42 17.68
N LEU A 42 -5.43 2.63 17.49
CA LEU A 42 -5.96 3.93 17.06
C LEU A 42 -5.61 5.06 18.03
N THR A 43 -5.75 4.80 19.33
CA THR A 43 -5.42 5.78 20.37
C THR A 43 -3.95 6.19 20.28
N GLN A 44 -3.04 5.23 20.10
CA GLN A 44 -1.62 5.51 19.93
C GLN A 44 -1.32 6.23 18.61
N LEU A 45 -1.97 5.87 17.51
CA LEU A 45 -1.78 6.54 16.22
C LEU A 45 -2.30 7.97 16.22
N SER A 46 -3.34 8.27 17.00
CA SER A 46 -3.91 9.63 17.10
C SER A 46 -2.94 10.67 17.67
N THR A 47 -1.82 10.25 18.26
CA THR A 47 -0.77 11.19 18.71
C THR A 47 0.04 11.75 17.56
N ASP A 48 0.19 10.98 16.48
CA ASP A 48 1.14 11.25 15.40
C ASP A 48 0.46 11.43 14.04
N PHE A 49 -0.78 10.94 13.90
CA PHE A 49 -1.52 10.89 12.64
C PHE A 49 -2.95 11.40 12.80
N SER A 50 -3.54 11.81 11.67
CA SER A 50 -4.97 12.13 11.61
C SER A 50 -5.78 10.84 11.71
N VAL A 51 -6.64 10.79 12.73
CA VAL A 51 -7.55 9.66 12.99
C VAL A 51 -8.97 10.20 13.10
N HIS A 52 -9.88 9.67 12.28
CA HIS A 52 -11.29 10.06 12.27
C HIS A 52 -12.16 8.80 12.32
N SER A 53 -12.90 8.63 13.41
CA SER A 53 -13.65 7.38 13.69
C SER A 53 -12.69 6.18 13.73
N ASP A 54 -12.72 5.37 12.69
CA ASP A 54 -12.01 4.13 12.48
C ASP A 54 -10.93 4.22 11.40
N ILE A 55 -10.76 5.41 10.82
CA ILE A 55 -9.87 5.66 9.68
C ILE A 55 -8.61 6.35 10.17
N VAL A 56 -7.46 5.79 9.80
CA VAL A 56 -6.14 6.41 9.98
C VAL A 56 -5.64 6.92 8.64
N HIS A 57 -5.14 8.16 8.62
CA HIS A 57 -4.55 8.78 7.46
C HIS A 57 -3.03 8.79 7.53
N PHE A 58 -2.38 8.19 6.54
CA PHE A 58 -0.93 8.29 6.33
C PHE A 58 -0.67 9.16 5.10
N TYR A 59 -0.08 10.32 5.32
CA TYR A 59 0.25 11.29 4.29
C TYR A 59 1.72 11.21 3.92
N PHE A 60 2.04 11.19 2.63
CA PHE A 60 3.40 11.22 2.10
C PHE A 60 3.56 12.34 1.08
N GLN A 61 4.35 13.37 1.43
CA GLN A 61 4.61 14.52 0.59
C GLN A 61 5.55 14.18 -0.58
N LEU A 62 5.14 14.57 -1.78
CA LEU A 62 5.86 14.36 -3.03
C LEU A 62 5.85 15.65 -3.86
N ASN A 63 6.76 16.57 -3.56
CA ASN A 63 6.82 17.88 -4.21
C ASN A 63 5.48 18.65 -4.07
N ASN A 64 4.75 18.89 -5.17
CA ASN A 64 3.43 19.55 -5.17
C ASN A 64 2.25 18.58 -5.05
N PHE A 65 2.54 17.30 -4.87
CA PHE A 65 1.57 16.23 -4.69
C PHE A 65 1.72 15.61 -3.30
N GLU A 66 0.72 14.84 -2.91
CA GLU A 66 0.76 14.02 -1.71
C GLU A 66 0.11 12.67 -2.02
N LEU A 67 0.66 11.59 -1.47
CA LEU A 67 -0.04 10.32 -1.39
C LEU A 67 -0.72 10.20 -0.04
N LEU A 68 -1.96 9.76 -0.05
CA LEU A 68 -2.73 9.48 1.15
C LEU A 68 -3.13 8.01 1.16
N ILE A 69 -2.76 7.30 2.22
CA ILE A 69 -3.37 6.03 2.56
C ILE A 69 -4.42 6.25 3.64
N GLU A 70 -5.65 5.85 3.33
CA GLU A 70 -6.71 5.71 4.33
C GLU A 70 -6.82 4.25 4.74
N SER A 71 -6.47 3.95 5.99
CA SER A 71 -6.55 2.61 6.54
C SER A 71 -7.71 2.48 7.52
N ARG A 72 -8.60 1.53 7.26
CA ARG A 72 -9.57 0.98 8.20
C ARG A 72 -9.10 -0.42 8.57
N PHE A 73 -8.41 -0.53 9.69
CA PHE A 73 -7.86 -1.80 10.18
C PHE A 73 -8.91 -2.91 10.17
N GLY A 74 -8.54 -4.06 9.62
CA GLY A 74 -9.44 -5.22 9.55
C GLY A 74 -10.58 -5.08 8.52
N CYS A 75 -10.55 -4.08 7.65
CA CYS A 75 -11.63 -3.81 6.70
C CYS A 75 -11.10 -3.46 5.31
N SER A 76 -10.37 -2.35 5.19
CA SER A 76 -9.88 -1.87 3.90
C SER A 76 -8.77 -0.83 4.02
N ASN A 77 -7.92 -0.78 3.00
CA ASN A 77 -6.90 0.24 2.78
C ASN A 77 -7.13 0.89 1.42
N TYR A 78 -7.11 2.22 1.34
CA TYR A 78 -7.27 2.95 0.09
C TYR A 78 -6.05 3.83 -0.15
N LEU A 79 -5.55 3.86 -1.39
CA LEU A 79 -4.48 4.74 -1.81
C LEU A 79 -5.03 5.83 -2.73
N TYR A 80 -4.69 7.06 -2.41
CA TYR A 80 -5.09 8.25 -3.16
C TYR A 80 -3.90 9.13 -3.53
N LEU A 81 -4.05 9.82 -4.66
CA LEU A 81 -3.25 10.98 -5.03
C LEU A 81 -4.01 12.24 -4.65
N CYS A 82 -3.37 13.11 -3.87
CA CYS A 82 -3.89 14.42 -3.51
C CYS A 82 -3.18 15.51 -4.34
N TYR A 83 -3.97 16.40 -4.96
CA TYR A 83 -3.46 17.55 -5.73
C TYR A 83 -4.47 18.69 -5.71
N GLN A 84 -4.04 19.91 -5.36
CA GLN A 84 -4.89 21.11 -5.34
C GLN A 84 -6.20 20.93 -4.55
N GLU A 85 -6.12 20.36 -3.34
CA GLU A 85 -7.27 20.07 -2.45
C GLU A 85 -8.21 18.96 -2.94
N GLU A 86 -7.96 18.41 -4.13
CA GLU A 86 -8.70 17.27 -4.68
C GLU A 86 -8.01 15.95 -4.36
N LYS A 87 -8.82 14.89 -4.26
CA LYS A 87 -8.38 13.54 -3.90
C LYS A 87 -8.82 12.55 -4.97
N TYR A 88 -7.85 11.86 -5.56
CA TYR A 88 -8.06 10.94 -6.69
C TYR A 88 -7.69 9.52 -6.29
N LEU A 89 -8.61 8.58 -6.46
CA LEU A 89 -8.39 7.18 -6.09
C LEU A 89 -7.39 6.51 -7.05
N LEU A 90 -6.35 5.90 -6.50
CA LEU A 90 -5.36 5.12 -7.26
C LEU A 90 -5.68 3.63 -7.20
N GLY A 91 -5.98 3.12 -6.01
CA GLY A 91 -6.31 1.72 -5.77
C GLY A 91 -6.87 1.50 -4.38
N TRP A 92 -7.44 0.33 -4.14
CA TRP A 92 -7.89 -0.06 -2.81
C TRP A 92 -7.66 -1.53 -2.56
N TRP A 93 -7.69 -1.92 -1.30
CA TRP A 93 -7.54 -3.29 -0.86
C TRP A 93 -8.57 -3.53 0.22
N ASP A 94 -9.56 -4.36 -0.06
CA ASP A 94 -10.63 -4.74 0.86
C ASP A 94 -10.67 -6.27 1.05
N LEU A 95 -11.57 -6.77 1.89
CA LEU A 95 -11.73 -8.21 2.14
C LEU A 95 -12.06 -9.02 0.88
N ALA A 96 -12.54 -8.38 -0.19
CA ALA A 96 -12.77 -9.01 -1.48
C ALA A 96 -11.56 -8.90 -2.43
N MET A 97 -10.49 -8.24 -1.98
CA MET A 97 -9.24 -7.94 -2.69
C MET A 97 -9.44 -7.23 -4.02
N TRP A 98 -10.31 -6.22 -4.02
CA TRP A 98 -10.65 -5.49 -5.25
C TRP A 98 -9.64 -4.39 -5.60
N HIS A 99 -9.05 -4.47 -6.79
CA HIS A 99 -8.23 -3.43 -7.41
C HIS A 99 -7.03 -2.84 -6.64
N PRO A 100 -6.21 -3.63 -5.91
CA PRO A 100 -5.08 -3.09 -5.17
C PRO A 100 -3.93 -2.61 -6.06
N TYR A 101 -3.71 -3.28 -7.19
CA TYR A 101 -2.49 -3.13 -7.97
C TYR A 101 -2.53 -1.89 -8.87
N CYS A 102 -1.98 -0.79 -8.39
CA CYS A 102 -1.98 0.50 -9.09
C CYS A 102 -0.58 1.13 -9.25
N LEU A 103 0.44 0.55 -8.62
CA LEU A 103 1.83 1.01 -8.70
C LEU A 103 2.73 -0.02 -9.41
N LYS A 104 3.63 0.45 -10.28
CA LYS A 104 4.76 -0.35 -10.76
C LYS A 104 5.85 -0.44 -9.69
N TYR A 105 6.70 -1.44 -9.78
CA TYR A 105 7.84 -1.58 -8.88
C TYR A 105 8.79 -0.36 -8.92
N ASP A 106 9.14 0.10 -10.11
CA ASP A 106 10.04 1.25 -10.27
C ASP A 106 9.39 2.56 -9.81
N GLU A 107 8.08 2.70 -9.97
CA GLU A 107 7.34 3.84 -9.42
C GLU A 107 7.37 3.82 -7.90
N LEU A 108 7.16 2.67 -7.25
CA LEU A 108 7.33 2.56 -5.80
C LEU A 108 8.71 3.04 -5.36
N ASN A 109 9.78 2.61 -6.04
CA ASN A 109 11.14 3.03 -5.70
C ASN A 109 11.31 4.55 -5.81
N LEU A 110 10.82 5.13 -6.90
CA LEU A 110 10.87 6.58 -7.13
C LEU A 110 10.11 7.36 -6.06
N LEU A 111 8.92 6.87 -5.67
CA LEU A 111 8.12 7.46 -4.60
C LEU A 111 8.87 7.41 -3.27
N LEU A 112 9.45 6.26 -2.91
CA LEU A 112 10.17 6.10 -1.64
C LEU A 112 11.40 7.02 -1.54
N GLU A 113 12.16 7.14 -2.63
CA GLU A 113 13.31 8.06 -2.70
C GLU A 113 12.88 9.52 -2.49
N ASN A 114 11.77 9.92 -3.12
CA ASN A 114 11.27 11.29 -3.04
C ASN A 114 10.62 11.59 -1.68
N ILE A 115 9.90 10.64 -1.08
CA ILE A 115 9.38 10.73 0.29
C ILE A 115 10.54 10.96 1.25
N GLN A 116 11.59 10.12 1.18
CA GLN A 116 12.75 10.26 2.07
C GLN A 116 13.42 11.64 1.92
N LYS A 117 13.51 12.14 0.69
CA LYS A 117 14.15 13.42 0.37
C LYS A 117 13.34 14.61 0.89
N TYR A 118 12.05 14.66 0.56
CA TYR A 118 11.24 15.88 0.70
C TYR A 118 10.28 15.86 1.89
N ASP A 119 9.81 14.69 2.31
CA ASP A 119 8.87 14.59 3.41
C ASP A 119 9.59 14.81 4.76
N ALA A 120 9.09 15.73 5.57
CA ALA A 120 9.68 16.07 6.86
C ALA A 120 9.46 14.97 7.92
N ASN A 121 8.34 14.25 7.82
CA ASN A 121 7.90 13.24 8.78
C ASN A 121 8.46 11.85 8.43
N TRP A 122 8.65 11.57 7.14
CA TRP A 122 9.04 10.24 6.63
C TRP A 122 10.50 10.15 6.17
N LYS A 123 11.44 10.53 7.04
CA LYS A 123 12.89 10.44 6.75
C LYS A 123 13.45 9.02 6.63
N ASN A 124 12.71 8.02 7.11
CA ASN A 124 13.02 6.62 6.87
C ASN A 124 11.92 6.03 5.97
N SER A 125 12.32 5.53 4.79
CA SER A 125 11.44 4.91 3.80
C SER A 125 10.92 3.53 4.21
N ASP A 126 11.39 2.94 5.30
CA ASP A 126 10.99 1.61 5.78
C ASP A 126 9.48 1.47 6.00
N VAL A 127 8.87 2.44 6.68
CA VAL A 127 7.42 2.41 6.96
C VAL A 127 6.62 2.73 5.69
N PRO A 128 6.92 3.81 4.93
CA PRO A 128 6.29 4.02 3.63
C PRO A 128 6.38 2.80 2.69
N LEU A 129 7.51 2.09 2.66
CA LEU A 129 7.69 0.85 1.89
C LEU A 129 6.65 -0.20 2.31
N LEU A 130 6.54 -0.48 3.61
CA LEU A 130 5.59 -1.47 4.11
C LEU A 130 4.14 -1.05 3.88
N LEU A 131 3.83 0.25 3.94
CA LEU A 131 2.48 0.75 3.73
C LEU A 131 2.07 0.74 2.24
N LEU A 132 3.00 0.98 1.31
CA LEU A 132 2.72 1.07 -0.13
C LEU A 132 2.87 -0.26 -0.88
N LYS A 133 3.60 -1.24 -0.35
CA LYS A 133 3.94 -2.47 -1.08
C LYS A 133 2.74 -3.22 -1.65
N ASP A 134 1.61 -3.22 -0.95
CA ASP A 134 0.43 -3.99 -1.33
C ASP A 134 -0.34 -3.39 -2.50
N PHE A 135 0.00 -2.14 -2.86
CA PHE A 135 -0.51 -1.48 -4.06
C PHE A 135 0.34 -1.76 -5.30
N VAL A 136 1.43 -2.53 -5.18
CA VAL A 136 2.32 -2.85 -6.30
C VAL A 136 1.82 -4.09 -7.05
N GLY A 137 1.60 -3.91 -8.36
CA GLY A 137 1.25 -5.02 -9.26
C GLY A 137 2.48 -5.72 -9.80
N PHE A 138 2.49 -7.05 -9.73
CA PHE A 138 3.51 -7.89 -10.36
C PHE A 138 2.89 -8.85 -11.35
N GLY A 139 3.21 -8.70 -12.63
CA GLY A 139 2.90 -9.64 -13.68
C GLY A 139 3.79 -10.89 -13.65
N SER A 140 3.44 -11.88 -14.45
CA SER A 140 4.16 -13.16 -14.50
C SER A 140 5.67 -13.06 -14.82
N ASP A 141 6.09 -12.00 -15.52
CA ASP A 141 7.46 -11.70 -15.90
C ASP A 141 8.25 -10.90 -14.84
N GLU A 142 7.59 -10.35 -13.82
CA GLU A 142 8.20 -9.53 -12.76
C GLU A 142 8.57 -10.34 -11.50
N GLN A 143 8.91 -11.62 -11.69
CA GLN A 143 9.25 -12.51 -10.57
C GLN A 143 10.45 -12.01 -9.76
N LYS A 144 11.41 -11.36 -10.40
CA LYS A 144 12.62 -10.87 -9.74
C LYS A 144 12.28 -9.70 -8.81
N GLU A 145 11.54 -8.72 -9.31
CA GLU A 145 11.11 -7.52 -8.63
C GLU A 145 10.18 -7.87 -7.46
N CYS A 146 9.26 -8.82 -7.66
CA CYS A 146 8.39 -9.34 -6.62
C CYS A 146 9.18 -9.99 -5.46
N LYS A 147 10.19 -10.81 -5.77
CA LYS A 147 11.09 -11.40 -4.77
C LYS A 147 11.92 -10.33 -4.05
N GLU A 148 12.37 -9.31 -4.77
CA GLU A 148 13.13 -8.21 -4.21
C GLU A 148 12.29 -7.39 -3.22
N LEU A 149 11.06 -6.99 -3.59
CA LEU A 149 10.16 -6.26 -2.71
C LEU A 149 9.79 -7.08 -1.47
N THR A 150 9.53 -8.38 -1.65
CA THR A 150 9.27 -9.31 -0.54
C THR A 150 10.45 -9.34 0.42
N THR A 151 11.68 -9.47 -0.10
CA THR A 151 12.90 -9.52 0.72
C THR A 151 13.14 -8.22 1.46
N ARG A 152 12.97 -7.07 0.80
CA ARG A 152 13.09 -5.74 1.42
C ARG A 152 12.08 -5.56 2.54
N SER A 153 10.81 -5.89 2.29
CA SER A 153 9.73 -5.82 3.29
C SER A 153 10.02 -6.72 4.48
N LYS A 154 10.50 -7.94 4.23
CA LYS A 154 10.90 -8.88 5.28
C LYS A 154 12.00 -8.31 6.16
N ASN A 155 13.04 -7.73 5.56
CA ASN A 155 14.16 -7.14 6.32
C ASN A 155 13.69 -6.00 7.22
N VAL A 156 12.76 -5.17 6.76
CA VAL A 156 12.18 -4.10 7.60
C VAL A 156 11.40 -4.69 8.77
N LEU A 157 10.52 -5.67 8.53
CA LEU A 157 9.73 -6.33 9.57
C LEU A 157 10.62 -7.10 10.57
N ASP A 158 11.71 -7.72 10.11
CA ASP A 158 12.71 -8.37 10.97
C ASP A 158 13.46 -7.35 11.83
N SER A 159 13.80 -6.17 11.29
CA SER A 159 14.41 -5.07 12.06
C SER A 159 13.49 -4.55 13.17
N LEU A 160 12.17 -4.64 12.93
CA LEU A 160 11.10 -4.32 13.86
C LEU A 160 10.80 -5.46 14.85
N LYS A 161 11.45 -6.62 14.68
CA LYS A 161 11.26 -7.84 15.50
C LYS A 161 9.84 -8.41 15.42
N ILE A 162 9.19 -8.29 14.26
CA ILE A 162 7.84 -8.86 14.02
C ILE A 162 7.96 -10.37 13.77
N LYS A 163 7.29 -11.19 14.57
CA LYS A 163 7.47 -12.66 14.58
C LYS A 163 6.93 -13.35 13.31
N ASN A 164 5.98 -12.73 12.62
CA ASN A 164 5.39 -13.24 11.36
C ASN A 164 5.83 -12.47 10.11
N SER A 165 7.06 -11.94 10.12
CA SER A 165 7.59 -11.14 9.01
C SER A 165 7.50 -11.82 7.64
N LYS A 166 7.64 -13.15 7.56
CA LYS A 166 7.53 -13.90 6.29
C LYS A 166 6.16 -13.70 5.65
N LEU A 167 5.08 -14.00 6.37
CA LEU A 167 3.71 -13.88 5.86
C LEU A 167 3.43 -12.42 5.47
N LEU A 168 3.68 -11.50 6.39
CA LEU A 168 3.40 -10.07 6.23
C LEU A 168 4.23 -9.41 5.11
N SER A 169 5.42 -9.94 4.82
CA SER A 169 6.29 -9.41 3.75
C SER A 169 5.92 -9.88 2.34
N THR A 170 5.11 -10.92 2.21
CA THR A 170 4.93 -11.60 0.93
C THR A 170 4.19 -10.71 -0.06
N CYS A 171 4.75 -10.57 -1.25
CA CYS A 171 4.08 -10.01 -2.42
C CYS A 171 3.66 -11.16 -3.35
N PHE A 172 2.59 -10.97 -4.13
CA PHE A 172 2.03 -12.01 -4.98
C PHE A 172 2.16 -11.65 -6.46
N LEU A 173 2.55 -12.63 -7.25
CA LEU A 173 2.44 -12.55 -8.71
C LEU A 173 0.98 -12.73 -9.10
N GLN A 174 0.54 -11.97 -10.10
CA GLN A 174 -0.76 -12.14 -10.71
C GLN A 174 -0.57 -12.82 -12.07
N ASP A 175 -1.04 -14.07 -12.14
CA ASP A 175 -1.05 -14.82 -13.39
C ASP A 175 -1.88 -14.04 -14.44
N ASP A 176 -1.44 -14.08 -15.70
CA ASP A 176 -2.05 -13.40 -16.85
C ASP A 176 -2.07 -11.86 -16.83
N TYR A 177 -1.65 -11.22 -15.74
CA TYR A 177 -1.47 -9.78 -15.65
C TYR A 177 -0.08 -9.35 -16.13
N SER A 178 -0.02 -8.13 -16.68
CA SER A 178 1.22 -7.49 -17.13
C SER A 178 1.07 -5.97 -17.14
N TRP A 179 2.18 -5.26 -16.95
CA TRP A 179 2.25 -3.83 -17.24
C TRP A 179 2.38 -3.59 -18.74
N ARG A 180 1.55 -2.71 -19.29
CA ARG A 180 1.55 -2.37 -20.72
C ARG A 180 1.42 -0.86 -20.91
N THR A 181 2.29 -0.29 -21.74
CA THR A 181 2.20 1.13 -22.11
C THR A 181 1.13 1.32 -23.18
N THR A 182 0.20 2.23 -22.94
CA THR A 182 -0.89 2.59 -23.87
C THR A 182 -0.93 4.09 -24.14
N SER A 183 -1.94 4.55 -24.87
CA SER A 183 -2.11 5.98 -25.19
C SER A 183 -2.42 6.86 -23.98
N VAL A 184 -2.86 6.27 -22.86
CA VAL A 184 -3.14 7.01 -21.60
C VAL A 184 -2.03 6.86 -20.56
N GLY A 185 -1.04 5.99 -20.82
CA GLY A 185 0.03 5.67 -19.89
C GLY A 185 0.14 4.17 -19.64
N ASP A 186 0.88 3.81 -18.60
CA ASP A 186 1.06 2.41 -18.21
C ASP A 186 -0.17 1.86 -17.49
N GLU A 187 -0.61 0.69 -17.92
CA GLU A 187 -1.77 -0.03 -17.40
C GLU A 187 -1.35 -1.38 -16.81
N PHE A 188 -2.01 -1.83 -15.75
CA PHE A 188 -1.88 -3.19 -15.24
C PHE A 188 -3.14 -3.97 -15.59
N SER A 189 -3.01 -4.92 -16.53
CA SER A 189 -4.17 -5.54 -17.16
C SER A 189 -3.95 -7.00 -17.56
N ALA A 190 -5.08 -7.69 -17.71
CA ALA A 190 -5.23 -9.03 -18.25
C ALA A 190 -6.49 -9.08 -19.14
N ASP A 191 -6.88 -10.26 -19.60
CA ASP A 191 -8.15 -10.44 -20.32
C ASP A 191 -9.37 -10.07 -19.45
N TYR A 192 -9.26 -10.30 -18.13
CA TYR A 192 -10.26 -9.90 -17.13
C TYR A 192 -9.67 -8.87 -16.15
N ASN A 193 -10.07 -7.60 -16.29
CA ASN A 193 -9.45 -6.46 -15.59
C ASN A 193 -10.11 -6.10 -14.24
N CYS A 194 -10.03 -7.02 -13.28
CA CYS A 194 -10.62 -6.86 -11.94
C CYS A 194 -9.62 -6.51 -10.83
N TYR A 195 -8.30 -6.60 -11.06
CA TYR A 195 -7.31 -6.40 -9.99
C TYR A 195 -6.56 -5.06 -10.07
N SER A 196 -6.95 -4.20 -11.00
CA SER A 196 -6.42 -2.83 -11.08
C SER A 196 -7.51 -1.85 -11.53
N LEU A 197 -7.50 -0.63 -10.99
CA LEU A 197 -8.22 0.51 -11.57
C LEU A 197 -7.44 1.18 -12.70
N ARG A 198 -6.14 0.91 -12.76
CA ARG A 198 -5.20 1.48 -13.72
C ARG A 198 -5.27 0.72 -15.03
N ASN A 199 -6.45 0.74 -15.64
CA ASN A 199 -6.72 0.29 -17.01
C ASN A 199 -7.94 1.03 -17.61
N VAL A 200 -8.02 1.01 -18.94
CA VAL A 200 -9.02 1.72 -19.74
C VAL A 200 -10.47 1.31 -19.44
N GLN A 201 -10.69 0.08 -18.93
CA GLN A 201 -12.06 -0.41 -18.68
C GLN A 201 -12.73 0.29 -17.49
N HIS A 202 -11.97 1.00 -16.65
CA HIS A 202 -12.49 1.79 -15.53
C HIS A 202 -12.54 3.30 -15.81
N GLN A 203 -12.14 3.77 -17.00
CA GLN A 203 -12.07 5.21 -17.31
C GLN A 203 -13.42 5.94 -17.27
N SER A 204 -14.54 5.25 -17.53
CA SER A 204 -15.87 5.87 -17.52
C SER A 204 -16.64 5.68 -16.21
N LYS A 205 -15.97 5.23 -15.15
CA LYS A 205 -16.59 4.96 -13.85
C LYS A 205 -16.27 6.08 -12.86
N GLU A 206 -17.08 6.20 -11.81
CA GLU A 206 -16.88 7.16 -10.71
C GLU A 206 -15.52 6.99 -10.00
N SER A 207 -14.83 5.87 -10.23
CA SER A 207 -13.54 5.50 -9.63
C SER A 207 -12.44 5.32 -10.69
N SER A 208 -12.35 6.22 -11.67
CA SER A 208 -11.34 6.14 -12.73
C SER A 208 -9.94 6.54 -12.22
N PHE A 209 -8.91 5.80 -12.62
CA PHE A 209 -7.53 6.15 -12.31
C PHE A 209 -7.12 7.49 -12.97
N PRO A 210 -6.47 8.42 -12.25
CA PRO A 210 -6.12 9.76 -12.74
C PRO A 210 -4.84 9.76 -13.60
N PHE A 211 -4.87 9.09 -14.76
CA PHE A 211 -3.69 8.86 -15.62
C PHE A 211 -2.85 10.11 -15.90
N GLU A 212 -3.48 11.22 -16.30
CA GLU A 212 -2.75 12.45 -16.64
C GLU A 212 -2.00 13.03 -15.43
N LEU A 213 -2.66 13.11 -14.27
CA LEU A 213 -2.05 13.60 -13.04
C LEU A 213 -0.96 12.65 -12.52
N TRP A 214 -1.19 11.34 -12.61
CA TRP A 214 -0.21 10.34 -12.23
C TRP A 214 1.07 10.44 -13.06
N ASN A 215 0.94 10.48 -14.40
CA ASN A 215 2.09 10.61 -15.29
C ASN A 215 2.85 11.91 -15.00
N LYS A 216 2.13 13.02 -14.80
CA LYS A 216 2.74 14.31 -14.41
C LYS A 216 3.51 14.23 -13.09
N LEU A 217 2.99 13.49 -12.09
CA LEU A 217 3.71 13.24 -10.85
C LEU A 217 5.00 12.46 -11.15
N ILE A 218 4.90 11.28 -11.77
CA ILE A 218 6.05 10.41 -12.03
C ILE A 218 7.15 11.13 -12.81
N ASP A 219 6.80 11.86 -13.88
CA ASP A 219 7.76 12.66 -14.66
C ASP A 219 8.46 13.73 -13.81
N SER A 220 7.78 14.29 -12.81
CA SER A 220 8.36 15.32 -11.92
C SER A 220 9.29 14.75 -10.84
N LEU A 221 9.28 13.44 -10.63
CA LEU A 221 10.08 12.76 -9.62
C LEU A 221 11.40 12.18 -10.16
N GLN A 222 11.51 12.01 -11.49
CA GLN A 222 12.71 11.55 -12.21
C GLN A 222 13.83 12.62 -12.23
#